data_AF-A0A1W9S018-F1
#
_entry.id   AF-A0A1W9S018-F1
#
_cell.length_a   1.000
_cell.length_b   1.000
_cell.length_c   1.000
_cell.angle_alpha   90.00
_cell.angle_beta   90.00
_cell.angle_gamma   90.00
#
_symmetry.space_group_name_H-M   'P 1'
#
loop_
_entity.id
_entity.type
_entity.pdbx_description
1 polymer ?
#
loop_
_entity_poly.entity_id
_entity_poly.type
_entity_poly.pdbx_seq_one_letter_code
_entity_poly.pdbx_strand_id
1 'polypeptide(L)'
;MRIIGLMLLLPSLLIANILLVDDDGSNGGSYADVKDYYTNALLSNDYSYDYYEVPYNSNGPSQAMLSRFSTVVWFTGQTFGSGFCTTLTVPDENNLSTYLSNGGHLMLISQSYLSDRYPGAGDFHSGQFPYDVLQLRSAISDYWINPPFAWGANGSIAQDMTFTTNKFATIHLNQI
;
A
#
# COMPACT_ATOMS: atom_id res chain seq x y z
N MET A 1 -10.87 -35.63 -42.58
CA MET A 1 -9.83 -35.13 -41.66
C MET A 1 -9.57 -33.66 -41.95
N ARG A 2 -9.99 -32.79 -41.02
CA ARG A 2 -9.35 -31.50 -40.65
C ARG A 2 -10.30 -30.80 -39.67
N ILE A 3 -10.08 -31.09 -38.39
CA ILE A 3 -10.66 -30.38 -37.26
C ILE A 3 -9.94 -29.03 -37.25
N ILE A 4 -10.64 -27.95 -37.62
CA ILE A 4 -10.14 -26.60 -37.39
C ILE A 4 -10.45 -26.32 -35.92
N GLY A 5 -9.44 -26.53 -35.08
CA GLY A 5 -9.50 -26.22 -33.66
C GLY A 5 -9.69 -24.72 -33.49
N LEU A 6 -10.84 -24.33 -32.96
CA LEU A 6 -11.06 -23.03 -32.36
C LEU A 6 -10.22 -23.00 -31.07
N MET A 7 -8.96 -22.58 -31.21
CA MET A 7 -8.11 -22.30 -30.06
C MET A 7 -8.61 -21.00 -29.45
N LEU A 8 -9.50 -21.10 -28.47
CA LEU A 8 -9.80 -20.03 -27.54
C LEU A 8 -8.49 -19.71 -26.78
N LEU A 9 -7.66 -18.84 -27.37
CA LEU A 9 -6.75 -18.02 -26.60
C LEU A 9 -7.62 -17.04 -25.83
N LEU A 10 -8.21 -17.49 -24.71
CA LEU A 10 -8.46 -16.56 -23.63
C LEU A 10 -7.07 -16.25 -23.10
N PRO A 11 -6.49 -15.05 -23.33
CA PRO A 11 -5.66 -14.56 -22.25
C PRO A 11 -6.58 -14.65 -21.04
N SER A 12 -6.12 -15.31 -19.97
CA SER A 12 -6.61 -14.96 -18.65
C SER A 12 -6.22 -13.50 -18.45
N LEU A 13 -7.00 -12.61 -19.06
CA LEU A 13 -7.00 -11.20 -18.81
C LEU A 13 -7.68 -11.11 -17.45
N LEU A 14 -6.95 -11.48 -16.40
CA LEU A 14 -7.13 -10.81 -15.12
C LEU A 14 -6.79 -9.36 -15.46
N ILE A 15 -7.78 -8.61 -15.95
CA ILE A 15 -7.75 -7.17 -15.90
C ILE A 15 -7.72 -6.93 -14.40
N ALA A 16 -6.54 -6.63 -13.87
CA ALA A 16 -6.39 -6.28 -12.48
C ALA A 16 -7.36 -5.12 -12.22
N ASN A 17 -8.38 -5.37 -11.41
CA ASN A 17 -9.30 -4.34 -11.00
C ASN A 17 -8.60 -3.55 -9.88
N ILE A 18 -8.13 -2.35 -10.21
CA ILE A 18 -7.37 -1.50 -9.30
C ILE A 18 -8.33 -0.58 -8.54
N LEU A 19 -8.20 -0.55 -7.22
CA LEU A 19 -8.69 0.55 -6.40
C LEU A 19 -7.53 1.51 -6.14
N LEU A 20 -7.66 2.75 -6.60
CA LEU A 20 -6.74 3.84 -6.26
C LEU A 20 -7.31 4.60 -5.05
N VAL A 21 -6.66 4.43 -3.89
CA VAL A 21 -7.03 5.09 -2.63
C VAL A 21 -6.17 6.32 -2.43
N ASP A 22 -6.81 7.48 -2.43
CA ASP A 22 -6.24 8.78 -2.10
C ASP A 22 -6.52 9.10 -0.63
N ASP A 23 -5.48 9.02 0.19
CA ASP A 23 -5.51 9.31 1.63
C ASP A 23 -4.50 10.42 1.97
N ASP A 24 -4.31 11.38 1.07
CA ASP A 24 -3.32 12.44 1.23
C ASP A 24 -3.77 13.61 2.14
N GLY A 25 -5.02 13.56 2.61
CA GLY A 25 -5.62 14.54 3.51
C GLY A 25 -5.84 15.93 2.88
N SER A 26 -5.72 16.09 1.56
CA SER A 26 -5.86 17.37 0.85
C SER A 26 -7.31 17.86 0.75
N ASN A 27 -8.30 16.97 0.90
CA ASN A 27 -9.74 17.29 0.81
C ASN A 27 -10.34 17.98 2.06
N GLY A 28 -9.52 18.29 3.06
CA GLY A 28 -9.93 18.98 4.28
C GLY A 28 -8.78 19.50 5.16
N GLY A 29 -7.55 19.08 4.88
CA GLY A 29 -6.34 19.55 5.55
C GLY A 29 -5.60 20.66 4.79
N SER A 30 -4.35 20.88 5.16
CA SER A 30 -3.41 21.79 4.48
C SER A 30 -2.34 21.06 3.68
N TYR A 31 -2.51 19.75 3.48
CA TYR A 31 -1.60 18.92 2.71
C TYR A 31 -1.80 19.16 1.20
N ALA A 32 -0.74 18.97 0.42
CA ALA A 32 -0.81 19.09 -1.02
C ALA A 32 -1.58 17.91 -1.62
N ASP A 33 -2.50 18.21 -2.54
CA ASP A 33 -3.16 17.19 -3.38
C ASP A 33 -2.12 16.57 -4.33
N VAL A 34 -1.88 15.27 -4.19
CA VAL A 34 -0.90 14.51 -4.99
C VAL A 34 -1.57 13.51 -5.92
N LYS A 35 -2.91 13.48 -6.00
CA LYS A 35 -3.71 12.59 -6.86
C LYS A 35 -3.16 12.46 -8.28
N ASP A 36 -2.83 13.59 -8.89
CA ASP A 36 -2.47 13.66 -10.30
C ASP A 36 -1.20 12.86 -10.63
N TYR A 37 -0.29 12.64 -9.69
CA TYR A 37 0.87 11.78 -9.93
C TYR A 37 0.47 10.32 -10.17
N TYR A 38 -0.53 9.85 -9.42
CA TYR A 38 -0.97 8.45 -9.47
C TYR A 38 -1.97 8.20 -10.59
N THR A 39 -2.96 9.08 -10.77
CA THR A 39 -3.94 8.97 -11.85
C THR A 39 -3.26 9.04 -13.22
N ASN A 40 -2.34 9.99 -13.42
CA ASN A 40 -1.59 10.09 -14.68
C ASN A 40 -0.71 8.86 -14.92
N ALA A 41 -0.06 8.31 -13.89
CA ALA A 41 0.77 7.11 -14.05
C ALA A 41 -0.05 5.87 -14.45
N LEU A 42 -1.25 5.68 -13.88
CA LEU A 42 -2.13 4.58 -14.27
C LEU A 42 -2.67 4.78 -15.69
N LEU A 43 -3.17 5.99 -15.99
CA LEU A 43 -3.72 6.32 -17.31
C LEU A 43 -2.68 6.25 -18.42
N SER A 44 -1.43 6.70 -18.17
CA SER A 44 -0.35 6.66 -19.17
C SER A 44 0.12 5.25 -19.50
N ASN A 45 -0.23 4.27 -18.68
CA ASN A 45 0.11 2.86 -18.85
C ASN A 45 -1.13 1.98 -19.14
N ASP A 46 -2.23 2.60 -19.58
CA ASP A 46 -3.48 1.93 -19.96
C ASP A 46 -4.13 1.08 -18.85
N TYR A 47 -3.93 1.45 -17.58
CA TYR A 47 -4.60 0.82 -16.45
C TYR A 47 -5.92 1.51 -16.11
N SER A 48 -7.01 0.75 -16.06
CA SER A 48 -8.29 1.19 -15.48
C SER A 48 -8.28 1.07 -13.96
N TYR A 49 -8.92 2.02 -13.28
CA TYR A 49 -9.05 2.02 -11.82
C TYR A 49 -10.37 2.64 -11.38
N ASP A 50 -10.87 2.19 -10.22
CA ASP A 50 -11.84 2.93 -9.44
C ASP A 50 -11.09 3.84 -8.46
N TYR A 51 -11.60 5.05 -8.25
CA TYR A 51 -11.00 6.03 -7.36
C TYR A 51 -11.77 6.13 -6.05
N TYR A 52 -11.05 6.18 -4.93
CA TYR A 52 -11.61 6.42 -3.60
C TYR A 52 -10.79 7.49 -2.88
N GLU A 53 -11.44 8.61 -2.58
CA GLU A 53 -10.86 9.66 -1.74
C GLU A 53 -11.27 9.40 -0.29
N VAL A 54 -10.29 9.22 0.60
CA VAL A 54 -10.53 9.07 2.04
C VAL A 54 -10.97 10.43 2.58
N PRO A 55 -12.14 10.53 3.24
CA PRO A 55 -12.54 11.78 3.86
C PRO A 55 -11.53 12.20 4.91
N TYR A 56 -11.20 13.49 4.96
CA TYR A 56 -10.26 14.04 5.93
C TYR A 56 -10.52 13.52 7.36
N ASN A 57 -9.45 13.05 8.02
CA ASN A 57 -9.48 12.53 9.39
C ASN A 57 -10.46 11.36 9.61
N SER A 58 -10.63 10.50 8.61
CA SER A 58 -11.50 9.31 8.66
C SER A 58 -10.71 8.04 8.38
N ASN A 59 -11.36 6.89 8.56
CA ASN A 59 -10.82 5.62 8.07
C ASN A 59 -11.00 5.53 6.55
N GLY A 60 -10.11 4.81 5.88
CA GLY A 60 -10.21 4.50 4.46
C GLY A 60 -11.27 3.43 4.13
N PRO A 61 -11.17 2.79 2.95
CA PRO A 61 -12.18 1.85 2.48
C PRO A 61 -12.43 0.70 3.47
N SER A 62 -13.71 0.34 3.62
CA SER A 62 -14.08 -0.87 4.35
C SER A 62 -13.48 -2.12 3.70
N GLN A 63 -13.28 -3.18 4.48
CA GLN A 63 -12.86 -4.47 3.95
C GLN A 63 -13.73 -4.90 2.75
N ALA A 64 -15.05 -4.83 2.88
CA ALA A 64 -15.98 -5.26 1.83
C ALA A 64 -15.77 -4.51 0.51
N MET A 65 -15.30 -3.26 0.57
CA MET A 65 -14.90 -2.50 -0.60
C MET A 65 -13.58 -3.01 -1.18
N LEU A 66 -12.54 -3.16 -0.36
CA LEU A 66 -11.23 -3.68 -0.79
C LEU A 66 -11.36 -5.02 -1.51
N SER A 67 -12.18 -5.95 -0.98
CA SER A 67 -12.39 -7.28 -1.55
C SER A 67 -13.04 -7.32 -2.94
N ARG A 68 -13.49 -6.18 -3.49
CA ARG A 68 -14.00 -6.09 -4.87
C ARG A 68 -12.88 -5.90 -5.90
N PHE A 69 -11.65 -5.65 -5.44
CA PHE A 69 -10.51 -5.29 -6.26
C PHE A 69 -9.39 -6.31 -6.10
N SER A 70 -8.75 -6.68 -7.21
CA SER A 70 -7.60 -7.58 -7.16
C SER A 70 -6.33 -6.88 -6.69
N THR A 71 -6.28 -5.56 -6.84
CA THR A 71 -5.15 -4.71 -6.47
C THR A 71 -5.63 -3.42 -5.84
N VAL A 72 -4.99 -3.00 -4.76
CA VAL A 72 -5.19 -1.71 -4.10
C VAL A 72 -3.88 -0.94 -4.22
N VAL A 73 -3.94 0.27 -4.78
CA VAL A 73 -2.86 1.24 -4.73
C VAL A 73 -3.29 2.30 -3.72
N TRP A 74 -2.58 2.40 -2.60
CA TRP A 74 -2.91 3.33 -1.53
C TRP A 74 -1.78 4.33 -1.35
N PHE A 75 -2.08 5.62 -1.45
CA PHE A 75 -1.13 6.67 -1.17
C PHE A 75 -1.64 7.63 -0.11
N THR A 76 -0.73 8.12 0.73
CA THR A 76 -1.06 9.03 1.84
C THR A 76 -0.42 10.41 1.68
N GLY A 77 0.18 10.67 0.52
CA GLY A 77 0.92 11.91 0.25
C GLY A 77 1.92 12.25 1.36
N GLN A 78 1.76 13.44 1.94
CA GLN A 78 2.64 13.98 2.99
C GLN A 78 2.00 13.95 4.38
N THR A 79 0.91 13.19 4.60
CA THR A 79 0.32 13.08 5.94
C THR A 79 1.33 12.52 6.92
N PHE A 80 1.48 13.15 8.07
CA PHE A 80 2.24 12.62 9.21
C PHE A 80 1.44 13.02 10.46
N GLY A 81 1.02 12.06 11.29
CA GLY A 81 -0.09 12.17 12.25
C GLY A 81 -0.06 13.26 13.34
N SER A 82 0.78 14.28 13.23
CA SER A 82 0.58 15.54 13.93
C SER A 82 -0.48 16.40 13.22
N GLY A 83 -1.55 16.73 13.92
CA GLY A 83 -2.49 17.77 13.49
C GLY A 83 -3.53 17.32 12.47
N PHE A 84 -4.37 16.36 12.86
CA PHE A 84 -5.70 16.09 12.26
C PHE A 84 -5.77 15.20 11.00
N CYS A 85 -4.67 14.59 10.52
CA CYS A 85 -4.71 13.50 9.53
C CYS A 85 -3.53 12.54 9.73
N THR A 86 -3.80 11.24 9.83
CA THR A 86 -2.79 10.17 9.95
C THR A 86 -2.62 9.47 8.61
N THR A 87 -1.54 8.71 8.46
CA THR A 87 -1.23 7.91 7.26
C THR A 87 -2.17 6.73 7.07
N LEU A 88 -2.24 5.81 8.03
CA LEU A 88 -3.18 4.69 8.04
C LEU A 88 -3.75 4.54 9.44
N THR A 89 -5.07 4.45 9.58
CA THR A 89 -5.67 4.18 10.89
C THR A 89 -5.52 2.70 11.29
N VAL A 90 -5.79 2.37 12.56
CA VAL A 90 -5.84 0.97 13.02
C VAL A 90 -6.90 0.15 12.24
N PRO A 91 -8.12 0.67 11.98
CA PRO A 91 -9.07 0.04 11.06
C PRO A 91 -8.50 -0.23 9.66
N ASP A 92 -7.70 0.67 9.10
CA ASP A 92 -7.11 0.50 7.76
C ASP A 92 -6.11 -0.66 7.76
N GLU A 93 -5.21 -0.73 8.75
CA GLU A 93 -4.28 -1.85 8.93
C GLU A 93 -5.03 -3.19 9.05
N ASN A 94 -6.12 -3.24 9.81
CA ASN A 94 -6.92 -4.46 9.99
C ASN A 94 -7.63 -4.90 8.69
N ASN A 95 -8.22 -3.93 7.97
CA ASN A 95 -8.90 -4.19 6.71
C ASN A 95 -7.91 -4.65 5.63
N LEU A 96 -6.75 -3.99 5.53
CA LEU A 96 -5.67 -4.34 4.60
C LEU A 96 -5.06 -5.70 4.93
N SER A 97 -4.87 -6.03 6.22
CA SER A 97 -4.40 -7.36 6.64
C SER A 97 -5.34 -8.45 6.15
N THR A 98 -6.65 -8.26 6.37
CA THR A 98 -7.68 -9.22 5.93
C THR A 98 -7.76 -9.31 4.40
N TYR A 99 -7.63 -8.16 3.71
CA TYR A 99 -7.61 -8.10 2.25
C TYR A 99 -6.44 -8.91 1.67
N LEU A 100 -5.23 -8.71 2.21
CA LEU A 100 -4.02 -9.38 1.76
C LEU A 100 -4.01 -10.87 2.12
N SER A 101 -4.53 -11.25 3.30
CA SER A 101 -4.67 -12.67 3.67
C SER A 101 -5.63 -13.44 2.75
N ASN A 102 -6.54 -12.72 2.09
CA ASN A 102 -7.51 -13.28 1.15
C ASN A 102 -7.01 -13.25 -0.32
N GLY A 103 -5.72 -12.98 -0.55
CA GLY A 103 -5.10 -12.98 -1.90
C GLY A 103 -5.19 -11.65 -2.64
N GLY A 104 -5.54 -10.56 -1.95
CA GLY A 104 -5.42 -9.21 -2.49
C GLY A 104 -3.96 -8.80 -2.70
N HIS A 105 -3.74 -7.74 -3.49
CA HIS A 105 -2.41 -7.17 -3.72
C HIS A 105 -2.40 -5.69 -3.31
N LEU A 106 -1.35 -5.26 -2.61
CA LEU A 106 -1.22 -3.88 -2.13
C LEU A 106 0.07 -3.26 -2.68
N MET A 107 -0.08 -2.06 -3.26
CA MET A 107 1.01 -1.10 -3.42
C MET A 107 0.76 0.05 -2.46
N LEU A 108 1.50 0.09 -1.35
CA LEU A 108 1.43 1.17 -0.37
C LEU A 108 2.53 2.20 -0.66
N ILE A 109 2.13 3.45 -0.90
CA ILE A 109 3.02 4.61 -1.03
C ILE A 109 2.71 5.60 0.09
N SER A 110 3.37 5.45 1.23
CA SER A 110 3.06 6.26 2.40
C SER A 110 4.30 6.85 3.02
N GLN A 111 4.51 8.16 2.79
CA GLN A 111 5.55 8.90 3.48
C GLN A 111 5.23 8.88 4.97
N SER A 112 6.26 8.68 5.79
CA SER A 112 6.16 8.75 7.25
C SER A 112 5.26 7.72 7.94
N TYR A 113 4.68 6.73 7.24
CA TYR A 113 3.83 5.70 7.85
C TYR A 113 4.47 5.03 9.07
N LEU A 114 5.70 4.51 8.91
CA LEU A 114 6.38 3.83 10.01
C LEU A 114 6.64 4.78 11.19
N SER A 115 7.00 6.03 10.94
CA SER A 115 7.20 7.02 12.01
C SER A 115 5.89 7.52 12.64
N ASP A 116 4.79 7.52 11.89
CA ASP A 116 3.48 7.97 12.36
C ASP A 116 2.82 6.89 13.21
N ARG A 117 2.73 5.67 12.67
CA ARG A 117 2.04 4.55 13.31
C ARG A 117 2.91 3.78 14.29
N TYR A 118 4.23 3.86 14.12
CA TYR A 118 5.22 3.20 14.97
C TYR A 118 6.34 4.20 15.36
N PRO A 119 6.04 5.27 16.12
CA PRO A 119 6.94 6.40 16.36
C PRO A 119 8.27 6.07 17.05
N GLY A 120 8.38 4.87 17.65
CA GLY A 120 9.61 4.32 18.19
C GLY A 120 10.30 3.30 17.28
N ALA A 121 10.09 3.35 15.96
CA ALA A 121 10.48 2.30 15.02
C ALA A 121 11.89 1.77 15.32
N GLY A 122 11.91 0.46 15.53
CA GLY A 122 13.02 -0.40 15.91
C GLY A 122 12.61 -1.80 15.47
N ASP A 123 12.60 -2.79 16.36
CA ASP A 123 12.10 -4.12 16.01
C ASP A 123 10.56 -4.17 15.95
N PHE A 124 10.04 -4.85 14.94
CA PHE A 124 8.64 -5.21 14.77
C PHE A 124 8.44 -6.70 15.14
N HIS A 125 7.23 -7.04 15.55
CA HIS A 125 6.90 -8.35 16.11
C HIS A 125 5.56 -8.85 15.53
N SER A 126 5.32 -10.15 15.63
CA SER A 126 4.04 -10.74 15.21
C SER A 126 2.85 -10.09 15.91
N GLY A 127 1.78 -9.87 15.16
CA GLY A 127 0.61 -9.07 15.53
C GLY A 127 0.69 -7.61 15.08
N GLN A 128 1.84 -7.15 14.55
CA GLN A 128 1.99 -5.80 14.01
C GLN A 128 1.96 -5.82 12.49
N PHE A 129 1.23 -4.87 11.89
CA PHE A 129 1.07 -4.78 10.43
C PHE A 129 2.41 -4.73 9.67
N PRO A 130 3.43 -3.94 10.08
CA PRO A 130 4.73 -3.97 9.40
C PRO A 130 5.37 -5.36 9.38
N TYR A 131 5.19 -6.15 10.43
CA TYR A 131 5.76 -7.50 10.53
C TYR A 131 4.96 -8.51 9.72
N ASP A 132 3.66 -8.65 10.02
CA ASP A 132 2.82 -9.71 9.47
C ASP A 132 2.45 -9.45 8.00
N VAL A 133 2.35 -8.17 7.61
CA VAL A 133 1.84 -7.78 6.31
C VAL A 133 2.94 -7.24 5.42
N LEU A 134 3.69 -6.24 5.88
CA LEU A 134 4.78 -5.66 5.09
C LEU A 134 6.05 -6.50 5.09
N GLN A 135 6.08 -7.58 5.89
CA GLN A 135 7.21 -8.50 6.01
C GLN A 135 8.49 -7.76 6.44
N LEU A 136 8.38 -6.79 7.35
CA LEU A 136 9.49 -6.04 7.92
C LEU A 136 9.75 -6.49 9.36
N ARG A 137 10.99 -6.86 9.68
CA ARG A 137 11.37 -7.15 11.08
C ARG A 137 11.80 -5.92 11.86
N SER A 138 12.28 -4.88 11.17
CA SER A 138 12.69 -3.64 11.83
C SER A 138 12.81 -2.49 10.83
N ALA A 139 12.75 -1.27 11.36
CA ALA A 139 13.04 -0.06 10.61
C ALA A 139 13.72 0.98 11.51
N ILE A 140 14.60 1.79 10.93
CA ILE A 140 15.14 2.99 11.56
C ILE A 140 14.27 4.18 11.14
N SER A 141 13.70 4.88 12.12
CA SER A 141 12.93 6.11 11.88
C SER A 141 13.82 7.29 11.46
N ASP A 142 13.27 8.24 10.71
CA ASP A 142 13.87 9.44 10.06
C ASP A 142 14.64 10.40 11.00
N TYR A 143 14.76 10.10 12.29
CA TYR A 143 15.26 11.10 13.24
C TYR A 143 16.75 11.44 13.06
N TRP A 144 17.64 10.51 12.66
CA TRP A 144 19.10 10.79 12.66
C TRP A 144 19.96 10.00 11.65
N ILE A 145 19.40 9.17 10.77
CA ILE A 145 20.16 8.35 9.81
C ILE A 145 19.60 8.56 8.40
N ASN A 146 20.48 8.94 7.46
CA ASN A 146 20.13 9.18 6.07
C ASN A 146 20.99 8.31 5.13
N PRO A 147 20.39 7.39 4.33
CA PRO A 147 18.96 7.14 4.25
C PRO A 147 18.47 6.19 5.38
N PRO A 148 17.19 6.28 5.79
CA PRO A 148 16.63 5.30 6.72
C PRO A 148 16.49 3.94 6.03
N PHE A 149 16.68 2.87 6.79
CA PHE A 149 16.59 1.50 6.30
C PHE A 149 15.49 0.72 7.02
N ALA A 150 14.85 -0.18 6.30
CA ALA A 150 14.05 -1.26 6.86
C ALA A 150 14.62 -2.61 6.41
N TRP A 151 14.38 -3.65 7.21
CA TRP A 151 14.87 -4.99 6.89
C TRP A 151 13.74 -6.01 6.87
N GLY A 152 13.82 -6.96 5.94
CA GLY A 152 12.77 -7.95 5.77
C GLY A 152 12.73 -9.03 6.86
N ALA A 153 11.56 -9.60 7.08
CA ALA A 153 11.28 -10.57 8.12
C ALA A 153 11.91 -11.94 7.82
N ASN A 154 12.42 -12.61 8.86
CA ASN A 154 12.98 -13.95 8.72
C ASN A 154 11.87 -14.94 8.34
N GLY A 155 12.16 -15.84 7.39
CA GLY A 155 11.17 -16.79 6.87
C GLY A 155 10.17 -16.20 5.88
N SER A 156 10.28 -14.91 5.55
CA SER A 156 9.44 -14.26 4.53
C SER A 156 10.13 -14.19 3.16
N ILE A 157 9.37 -13.78 2.14
CA ILE A 157 9.93 -13.43 0.82
C ILE A 157 10.92 -12.25 0.89
N ALA A 158 10.85 -11.45 1.96
CA ALA A 158 11.75 -10.33 2.19
C ALA A 158 12.99 -10.71 3.00
N GLN A 159 13.17 -11.99 3.36
CA GLN A 159 14.33 -12.42 4.14
C GLN A 159 15.64 -11.98 3.47
N ASP A 160 16.58 -11.50 4.28
CA ASP A 160 17.89 -10.98 3.85
C ASP A 160 17.84 -9.73 2.95
N MET A 161 16.65 -9.15 2.72
CA MET A 161 16.50 -7.87 2.02
C MET A 161 16.68 -6.67 2.95
N THR A 162 17.30 -5.62 2.41
CA THR A 162 17.39 -4.28 3.01
C THR A 162 16.71 -3.29 2.08
N PHE A 163 15.76 -2.53 2.61
CA PHE A 163 14.98 -1.54 1.87
C PHE A 163 15.43 -0.15 2.28
N THR A 164 15.74 0.69 1.31
CA THR A 164 15.91 2.12 1.55
C THR A 164 14.53 2.74 1.67
N THR A 165 14.15 3.14 2.88
CA THR A 165 12.89 3.83 3.14
C THR A 165 13.15 5.32 2.99
N ASN A 166 13.24 5.79 1.75
CA ASN A 166 13.29 7.24 1.50
C ASN A 166 11.95 7.88 1.90
N LYS A 167 11.86 9.21 1.82
CA LYS A 167 10.62 9.99 1.97
C LYS A 167 9.45 9.54 1.07
N PHE A 168 9.64 8.53 0.22
CA PHE A 168 8.61 7.76 -0.45
C PHE A 168 8.89 6.28 -0.18
N ALA A 169 8.20 5.67 0.77
CA ALA A 169 8.25 4.22 0.96
C ALA A 169 7.28 3.59 -0.05
N THR A 170 7.80 2.97 -1.10
CA THR A 170 7.04 2.05 -1.95
C THR A 170 7.49 0.63 -1.61
N ILE A 171 6.61 -0.15 -1.01
CA ILE A 171 6.86 -1.57 -0.72
C ILE A 171 5.98 -2.39 -1.69
N HIS A 172 6.63 -3.13 -2.60
CA HIS A 172 5.95 -4.10 -3.48
C HIS A 172 6.04 -5.48 -2.84
N LEU A 173 4.89 -6.13 -2.59
CA LEU A 173 4.83 -7.53 -2.16
C LEU A 173 3.98 -8.33 -3.14
N ASN A 174 4.61 -9.27 -3.83
CA ASN A 174 3.92 -10.36 -4.50
C ASN A 174 4.00 -11.57 -3.55
N GLN A 175 2.88 -11.95 -2.95
CA GLN A 175 2.77 -13.27 -2.33
C GLN A 175 2.63 -14.29 -3.49
N ILE A 176 3.56 -15.24 -3.59
CA ILE A 176 3.49 -16.37 -4.55
C ILE A 176 2.76 -17.52 -3.88
#